data_AF-A0A2V5PX04-F1
#
_entry.id   AF-A0A2V5PX04-F1
#
_cell.length_a   1.000
_cell.length_b   1.000
_cell.length_c   1.000
_cell.angle_alpha   90.00
_cell.angle_beta   90.00
_cell.angle_gamma   90.00
#
_symmetry.space_group_name_H-M   'P 1'
#
loop_
_entity.id
_entity.type
_entity.pdbx_description
1 polymer ?
#
loop_
_entity_poly.entity_id
_entity_poly.type
_entity_poly.pdbx_seq_one_letter_code
_entity_poly.pdbx_strand_id
1 'polypeptide(L)'
;MNDKELEMLGAISRAELYYAAHPGSPAAARRPRISVRSGTWIASLDNVRDGVVGLGSTVEAALRAFDRQYLNALRPPAERQSLDGAA
;
A
#
# COMPACT_ATOMS: atom_id res chain seq x y z
N MET A 1 -17.44 -17.32 15.24
CA MET A 1 -16.86 -16.72 14.02
C MET A 1 -17.51 -15.39 13.85
N ASN A 2 -16.72 -14.33 13.96
CA ASN A 2 -17.21 -12.95 14.10
C ASN A 2 -17.11 -12.21 12.76
N ASP A 3 -17.95 -11.19 12.55
CA ASP A 3 -17.99 -10.42 11.28
C ASP A 3 -16.63 -9.84 10.88
N LYS A 4 -15.83 -9.41 11.87
CA LYS A 4 -14.45 -8.93 11.65
C LYS A 4 -13.50 -10.00 11.12
N GLU A 5 -13.66 -11.24 11.55
CA GLU A 5 -12.82 -12.35 11.08
C GLU A 5 -13.16 -12.69 9.63
N LEU A 6 -14.46 -12.68 9.28
CA LEU A 6 -14.92 -12.90 7.91
C LEU A 6 -14.45 -11.77 6.97
N GLU A 7 -14.50 -10.52 7.43
CA GLU A 7 -13.99 -9.37 6.69
C GLU A 7 -12.47 -9.48 6.46
N MET A 8 -11.70 -9.88 7.48
CA MET A 8 -10.27 -10.07 7.37
C MET A 8 -9.90 -11.22 6.42
N LEU A 9 -10.64 -12.34 6.46
CA LEU A 9 -10.43 -13.46 5.52
C LEU A 9 -10.72 -13.04 4.08
N GLY A 10 -11.82 -12.32 3.85
CA GLY A 10 -12.12 -11.75 2.53
C GLY A 10 -11.05 -10.78 2.04
N ALA A 11 -10.46 -10.02 2.95
CA ALA A 11 -9.36 -9.12 2.64
C ALA A 11 -8.07 -9.84 2.27
N ILE A 12 -7.72 -10.92 2.99
CA ILE A 12 -6.57 -11.76 2.65
C ILE A 12 -6.76 -12.37 1.26
N SER A 13 -7.94 -12.92 0.95
CA SER A 13 -8.21 -13.48 -0.38
C SER A 13 -8.08 -12.43 -1.49
N ARG A 14 -8.60 -11.21 -1.28
CA ARG A 14 -8.45 -10.11 -2.25
C ARG A 14 -7.01 -9.66 -2.41
N ALA A 15 -6.24 -9.62 -1.32
CA ALA A 15 -4.82 -9.30 -1.38
C ALA A 15 -4.05 -10.33 -2.21
N GLU A 16 -4.27 -11.62 -1.99
CA GLU A 16 -3.62 -12.68 -2.76
C GLU A 16 -4.02 -12.62 -4.25
N LEU A 17 -5.28 -12.34 -4.58
CA LEU A 17 -5.70 -12.09 -5.96
C LEU A 17 -4.98 -10.89 -6.57
N TYR A 18 -4.81 -9.80 -5.82
CA TYR A 18 -4.07 -8.63 -6.27
C TYR A 18 -2.61 -8.96 -6.55
N TYR A 19 -1.95 -9.73 -5.67
CA TYR A 19 -0.56 -10.17 -5.84
C TYR A 19 -0.40 -11.07 -7.07
N ALA A 20 -1.33 -11.99 -7.28
CA ALA A 20 -1.33 -12.86 -8.47
C ALA A 20 -1.54 -12.07 -9.77
N ALA A 21 -2.41 -11.05 -9.75
CA ALA A 21 -2.65 -10.19 -10.90
C ALA A 21 -1.51 -9.21 -11.19
N HIS A 22 -0.72 -8.83 -10.19
CA HIS A 22 0.36 -7.85 -10.30
C HIS A 22 1.68 -8.37 -9.71
N PRO A 23 2.28 -9.42 -10.29
CA PRO A 23 3.47 -10.07 -9.71
C PRO A 23 4.71 -9.14 -9.64
N GLY A 24 4.78 -8.10 -10.48
CA GLY A 24 5.87 -7.10 -10.46
C GLY A 24 5.62 -5.91 -9.53
N SER A 25 4.49 -5.85 -8.83
CA SER A 25 4.17 -4.73 -7.93
C SER A 25 4.98 -4.80 -6.63
N PRO A 26 5.33 -3.65 -6.03
CA PRO A 26 5.92 -3.61 -4.69
C PRO A 26 5.10 -4.37 -3.64
N ALA A 27 3.78 -4.32 -3.73
CA ALA A 27 2.86 -5.03 -2.86
C ALA A 27 3.04 -6.56 -2.96
N ALA A 28 3.16 -7.10 -4.17
CA ALA A 28 3.43 -8.53 -4.37
C ALA A 28 4.80 -8.95 -3.84
N ALA A 29 5.82 -8.09 -3.97
CA ALA A 29 7.18 -8.37 -3.53
C ALA A 29 7.38 -8.24 -2.01
N ARG A 30 6.75 -7.22 -1.40
CA ARG A 30 6.93 -6.87 0.02
C ARG A 30 5.83 -7.41 0.93
N ARG A 31 4.70 -7.86 0.36
CA ARG A 31 3.52 -8.38 1.06
C ARG A 31 3.17 -7.53 2.29
N PRO A 32 2.75 -6.27 2.10
CA PRO A 32 2.49 -5.36 3.21
C PRO A 32 1.40 -5.91 4.14
N ARG A 33 1.52 -5.59 5.42
CA ARG A 33 0.52 -5.95 6.41
C ARG A 33 -0.77 -5.18 6.12
N ILE A 34 -1.87 -5.92 6.00
CA ILE A 34 -3.19 -5.34 5.80
C ILE A 34 -3.91 -5.22 7.14
N SER A 35 -4.48 -4.05 7.39
CA SER A 35 -5.33 -3.78 8.54
C SER A 35 -6.49 -2.88 8.14
N VAL A 36 -7.57 -2.91 8.92
CA VAL A 36 -8.71 -2.01 8.74
C VAL A 36 -8.89 -1.15 9.97
N ARG A 37 -9.04 0.16 9.78
CA ARG A 37 -9.35 1.12 10.84
C ARG A 37 -10.46 2.05 10.37
N SER A 38 -11.56 2.09 11.12
CA SER A 38 -12.72 2.94 10.81
C SER A 38 -13.22 2.80 9.37
N GLY A 39 -13.23 1.57 8.83
CA GLY A 39 -13.62 1.29 7.45
C GLY A 39 -12.59 1.66 6.37
N THR A 40 -11.41 2.12 6.76
CA THR A 40 -10.28 2.38 5.84
C THR A 40 -9.29 1.21 5.90
N TRP A 41 -8.99 0.64 4.75
CA TRP A 41 -7.94 -0.35 4.58
C TRP A 41 -6.58 0.31 4.53
N ILE A 42 -5.64 -0.27 5.26
CA ILE A 42 -4.28 0.22 5.43
C ILE A 42 -3.33 -0.92 5.07
N ALA A 43 -2.48 -0.68 4.08
CA ALA A 43 -1.38 -1.56 3.69
C ALA A 43 -0.06 -0.90 4.11
N SER A 44 0.65 -1.47 5.08
CA SER A 44 1.89 -0.89 5.60
C SER A 44 2.97 -1.94 5.79
N LEU A 45 4.23 -1.54 5.70
CA LEU A 45 5.35 -2.37 6.15
C LEU A 45 5.67 -2.07 7.61
N ASP A 46 6.07 -3.10 8.35
CA ASP A 46 6.45 -2.96 9.76
C ASP A 46 7.82 -2.26 9.93
N ASN A 47 8.58 -2.05 8.85
CA ASN A 47 9.85 -1.34 8.89
C ASN A 47 9.63 0.18 8.77
N VAL A 48 9.80 0.88 9.90
CA VAL A 48 9.66 2.35 10.03
C VAL A 48 10.53 3.16 9.06
N ARG A 49 11.58 2.56 8.46
CA ARG A 49 12.54 3.26 7.60
C ARG A 49 11.94 3.84 6.32
N ASP A 50 10.91 3.22 5.76
CA ASP A 50 10.35 3.68 4.48
C ASP A 50 9.07 4.51 4.66
N GLY A 51 8.37 4.37 5.80
CA GLY A 51 7.15 5.13 6.10
C GLY A 51 6.04 4.98 5.05
N VAL A 52 6.12 3.95 4.20
CA VAL A 52 5.19 3.73 3.09
C VAL A 52 3.92 3.07 3.63
N VAL A 53 2.80 3.78 3.47
CA VAL A 53 1.46 3.35 3.85
C VAL A 53 0.50 3.58 2.68
N GLY A 54 -0.17 2.53 2.24
CA GLY A 54 -1.27 2.61 1.30
C GLY A 54 -2.60 2.70 2.04
N LEU A 55 -3.44 3.68 1.69
CA LEU A 55 -4.78 3.85 2.25
C LEU A 55 -5.83 3.68 1.16
N GLY A 56 -6.94 3.04 1.47
CA GLY A 56 -8.05 2.88 0.54
C GLY A 56 -9.36 2.46 1.18
N SER A 57 -10.47 2.71 0.49
CA SER A 57 -11.80 2.19 0.86
C SER A 57 -11.95 0.69 0.58
N THR A 58 -11.03 0.11 -0.20
CA THR A 58 -10.91 -1.34 -0.43
C THR A 58 -9.46 -1.79 -0.28
N VAL A 59 -9.28 -3.11 -0.15
CA VAL A 59 -7.96 -3.76 -0.09
C VAL A 59 -7.12 -3.42 -1.33
N GLU A 60 -7.69 -3.51 -2.51
CA GLU A 60 -7.00 -3.22 -3.78
C GLU A 60 -6.61 -1.75 -3.88
N ALA A 61 -7.46 -0.84 -3.40
CA ALA A 61 -7.15 0.58 -3.36
C ALA A 61 -5.99 0.88 -2.40
N ALA A 62 -5.97 0.24 -1.23
CA ALA A 62 -4.88 0.36 -0.28
C ALA A 62 -3.57 -0.20 -0.85
N LEU A 63 -3.59 -1.39 -1.47
CA LEU A 63 -2.41 -1.99 -2.10
C LEU A 63 -1.88 -1.15 -3.27
N ARG A 64 -2.76 -0.62 -4.12
CA ARG A 64 -2.37 0.28 -5.20
C ARG A 64 -1.76 1.59 -4.68
N ALA A 65 -2.32 2.16 -3.60
CA ALA A 65 -1.76 3.35 -2.96
C ALA A 65 -0.36 3.06 -2.39
N PHE A 66 -0.19 1.90 -1.76
CA PHE A 66 1.10 1.43 -1.27
C PHE A 66 2.13 1.31 -2.41
N ASP A 67 1.77 0.67 -3.54
CA ASP A 67 2.64 0.54 -4.70
C ASP A 67 3.14 1.89 -5.21
N ARG A 68 2.23 2.86 -5.34
CA ARG A 68 2.56 4.21 -5.81
C ARG A 68 3.51 4.92 -4.85
N GLN A 69 3.23 4.87 -3.55
CA GLN A 69 4.07 5.54 -2.57
C GLN A 69 5.44 4.85 -2.44
N TYR A 70 5.50 3.53 -2.53
CA TYR A 70 6.74 2.78 -2.55
C TYR A 70 7.62 3.17 -3.75
N LEU A 71 7.03 3.22 -4.96
CA LEU A 71 7.75 3.66 -6.16
C LEU A 71 8.22 5.11 -6.07
N ASN A 72 7.41 6.00 -5.47
CA ASN A 72 7.79 7.40 -5.25
C ASN A 72 8.91 7.55 -4.21
N ALA A 73 8.96 6.67 -3.20
CA ALA A 73 10.02 6.64 -2.19
C ALA A 73 11.36 6.16 -2.79
N LEU A 74 11.32 5.28 -3.79
CA LEU A 74 12.50 4.84 -4.53
C LEU A 74 13.06 5.88 -5.50
N ARG A 75 12.28 6.91 -5.86
CA ARG A 75 12.77 8.00 -6.72
C ARG A 75 13.75 8.89 -5.93
N PRO A 76 14.95 9.16 -6.46
CA PRO A 76 15.91 10.03 -5.79
C PRO A 76 15.32 11.45 -5.59
N PRO A 77 15.67 12.15 -4.49
CA PRO A 77 15.13 13.48 -4.16
C PRO A 77 15.43 14.59 -5.19
N ALA A 78 16.26 14.34 -6.21
CA ALA A 78 16.77 15.35 -7.16
C ALA A 78 15.71 15.98 -8.08
N GLU A 79 14.46 15.52 -8.05
CA GLU A 79 13.35 16.05 -8.87
C GLU A 79 12.21 16.61 -8.01
N ARG A 80 12.47 16.97 -6.75
CA ARG A 80 11.47 17.62 -5.87
C ARG A 80 11.73 19.11 -5.63
N GLN A 81 12.85 19.66 -6.13
CA GLN A 81 13.28 21.04 -5.86
C GLN A 81 13.48 21.92 -7.10
N SER A 82 13.29 21.41 -8.33
CA SER A 82 13.67 22.15 -9.54
C SER A 82 12.60 23.14 -10.06
N LEU A 83 11.52 23.39 -9.31
CA LEU A 83 10.40 24.28 -9.69
C LEU A 83 10.13 25.42 -8.69
N ASP A 84 11.04 25.66 -7.74
CA ASP A 84 10.91 26.73 -6.72
C ASP A 84 12.04 27.78 -6.81
N GLY A 85 12.67 27.92 -7.99
CA GLY A 85 13.81 28.80 -8.20
C GLY A 85 13.79 29.55 -9.52
N ALA A 86 12.69 30.26 -9.82
CA ALA A 86 12.66 31.27 -10.88
C ALA A 86 11.69 32.40 -10.49
N ALA A 87 12.20 33.36 -9.73
CA ALA A 87 11.64 34.71 -9.60
C ALA A 87 12.80 35.70 -9.44
#